data_AF-A0A6G4X2I9-F1
#
_entry.id   AF-A0A6G4X2I9-F1
#
_cell.length_a   1.000
_cell.length_b   1.000
_cell.length_c   1.000
_cell.angle_alpha   90.00
_cell.angle_beta   90.00
_cell.angle_gamma   90.00
#
_symmetry.space_group_name_H-M   'P 1'
#
loop_
_entity.id
_entity.type
_entity.pdbx_description
1 polymer ?
#
loop_
_entity_poly.entity_id
_entity_poly.type
_entity_poly.pdbx_seq_one_letter_code
_entity_poly.pdbx_strand_id
1 'polypeptide(L)'
;GGGGDVRERLTDVMGLGRALAVTGRLDRARSLRAEALAAAAEAGDPALAADVLSAFAVPALWPRNDDEALSRRIVRAAEDALAALPEERPEPGGERRSRLLSTLALELRGTADGRGERAARAAEDAARRADSPGALALALNARFMHTFQRPGLAAERARLGAGLVGLAARHELVTFEVLGHLVCLQARCALADFAAADAHAKSADRLAERYELPLVGVFTQWYGALRTAVAGRRAEAEAAYRAAHARLAGSGMPGMAEGLLPLALLSLRLDAGELDADELRAWPWGPYEPWVRPLVLLAEGRGAAAAAALRELPPSPRDALYEARLCLAARAAVTLGDRGTMRELHAELLPAGGELAGAGSGAVSFGPVADQLAALVPPG
;
A
#
# COMPACT_ATOMS: atom_id res chain seq x y z
N GLY A 1 -10.54 37.84 19.62
CA GLY A 1 -10.04 37.22 18.38
C GLY A 1 -8.82 36.38 18.68
N GLY A 2 -9.01 35.11 19.09
CA GLY A 2 -7.92 34.14 19.28
C GLY A 2 -8.12 32.84 18.47
N GLY A 3 -9.38 32.47 18.19
CA GLY A 3 -9.68 31.27 17.38
C GLY A 3 -9.38 31.41 15.88
N GLY A 4 -9.42 32.63 15.33
CA GLY A 4 -9.06 32.89 13.92
C GLY A 4 -7.56 32.69 13.65
N ASP A 5 -6.73 33.20 14.55
CA ASP A 5 -5.26 33.08 14.51
C ASP A 5 -4.80 31.61 14.63
N VAL A 6 -5.45 30.81 15.48
CA VAL A 6 -5.17 29.37 15.60
C VAL A 6 -5.52 28.60 14.34
N ARG A 7 -6.66 28.90 13.69
CA ARG A 7 -7.08 28.22 12.45
C ARG A 7 -6.16 28.54 11.28
N GLU A 8 -5.77 29.80 11.12
CA GLU A 8 -4.84 30.24 10.08
C GLU A 8 -3.48 29.57 10.25
N ARG A 9 -2.91 29.63 11.47
CA ARG A 9 -1.65 28.96 11.81
C ARG A 9 -1.68 27.46 11.52
N LEU A 10 -2.76 26.76 11.87
CA LEU A 10 -2.88 25.33 11.61
C LEU A 10 -2.98 25.02 10.11
N THR A 11 -3.67 25.87 9.34
CA THR A 11 -3.74 25.74 7.88
C THR A 11 -2.36 25.85 7.24
N ASP A 12 -1.54 26.80 7.68
CA ASP A 12 -0.17 26.99 7.22
C ASP A 12 0.73 25.81 7.59
N VAL A 13 0.62 25.31 8.83
CA VAL A 13 1.34 24.10 9.27
C VAL A 13 1.00 22.90 8.40
N MET A 14 -0.28 22.72 8.05
CA MET A 14 -0.69 21.65 7.16
C MET A 14 -0.21 21.85 5.72
N GLY A 15 -0.15 23.09 5.23
CA GLY A 15 0.47 23.45 3.96
C GLY A 15 1.95 23.08 3.90
N LEU A 16 2.71 23.47 4.92
CA LEU A 16 4.12 23.10 5.07
C LEU A 16 4.29 21.58 5.17
N GLY A 17 3.44 20.90 5.94
CA GLY A 17 3.44 19.44 6.05
C GLY A 17 3.27 18.75 4.69
N ARG A 18 2.34 19.22 3.84
CA ARG A 18 2.17 18.71 2.47
C ARG A 18 3.42 18.95 1.63
N ALA A 19 3.96 20.17 1.64
CA ALA A 19 5.16 20.52 0.89
C ALA A 19 6.35 19.64 1.28
N LEU A 20 6.55 19.42 2.57
CA LEU A 20 7.58 18.52 3.10
C LEU A 20 7.36 17.07 2.66
N ALA A 21 6.11 16.59 2.64
CA ALA A 21 5.84 15.23 2.21
C ALA A 21 6.18 15.02 0.73
N VAL A 22 5.76 15.93 -0.16
CA VAL A 22 6.03 15.80 -1.61
C VAL A 22 7.51 15.98 -1.96
N THR A 23 8.26 16.74 -1.15
CA THR A 23 9.71 16.95 -1.31
C THR A 23 10.57 15.91 -0.58
N GLY A 24 9.96 14.85 -0.02
CA GLY A 24 10.70 13.71 0.55
C GLY A 24 11.09 13.81 2.02
N ARG A 25 10.53 14.76 2.78
CA ARG A 25 10.74 14.93 4.22
C ARG A 25 9.58 14.34 5.03
N LEU A 26 9.25 13.08 4.78
CA LEU A 26 8.07 12.40 5.35
C LEU A 26 8.05 12.36 6.88
N ASP A 27 9.19 12.14 7.54
CA ASP A 27 9.27 12.17 9.01
C ASP A 27 8.80 13.51 9.58
N ARG A 28 9.30 14.62 9.02
CA ARG A 28 8.93 15.96 9.47
C ARG A 28 7.47 16.28 9.14
N ALA A 29 6.99 15.86 7.97
CA ALA A 29 5.58 16.00 7.60
C ALA A 29 4.65 15.27 8.59
N ARG A 30 5.02 14.05 9.02
CA ARG A 30 4.30 13.31 10.06
C ARG A 30 4.33 14.02 11.40
N SER A 31 5.49 14.53 11.86
CA SER A 31 5.57 15.30 13.10
C SER A 31 4.65 16.52 13.08
N LEU A 32 4.67 17.31 12.01
CA LEU A 32 3.79 18.47 11.87
C LEU A 32 2.30 18.08 11.87
N ARG A 33 1.94 16.99 11.19
CA ARG A 33 0.56 16.47 11.19
C ARG A 33 0.13 16.05 12.60
N ALA A 34 1.02 15.41 13.37
CA ALA A 34 0.74 15.00 14.74
C ALA A 34 0.61 16.19 15.70
N GLU A 35 1.48 17.20 15.55
CA GLU A 35 1.45 18.46 16.31
C GLU A 35 0.15 19.24 16.02
N ALA A 36 -0.22 19.39 14.74
CA ALA A 36 -1.44 20.08 14.33
C ALA A 36 -2.71 19.37 14.86
N LEU A 37 -2.73 18.04 14.82
CA LEU A 37 -3.84 17.26 15.35
C LEU A 37 -3.96 17.41 16.88
N ALA A 38 -2.83 17.45 17.61
CA ALA A 38 -2.83 17.67 19.05
C ALA A 38 -3.36 19.07 19.40
N ALA A 39 -2.88 20.10 18.70
CA ALA A 39 -3.36 21.48 18.90
C ALA A 39 -4.85 21.65 18.58
N ALA A 40 -5.36 20.97 17.54
CA ALA A 40 -6.79 20.97 17.24
C ALA A 40 -7.62 20.27 18.33
N ALA A 41 -7.10 19.19 18.90
CA ALA A 41 -7.75 18.49 20.01
C ALA A 41 -7.78 19.34 21.30
N GLU A 42 -6.68 20.03 21.63
CA GLU A 42 -6.60 20.96 22.77
C GLU A 42 -7.58 22.13 22.65
N ALA A 43 -7.86 22.59 21.43
CA ALA A 43 -8.84 23.65 21.17
C ALA A 43 -10.30 23.19 21.36
N GLY A 44 -10.57 21.88 21.36
CA GLY A 44 -11.91 21.32 21.58
C GLY A 44 -12.94 21.65 20.49
N ASP A 45 -12.51 22.06 19.30
CA ASP A 45 -13.38 22.42 18.16
C ASP A 45 -13.36 21.32 17.07
N PRO A 46 -14.42 20.51 16.93
CA PRO A 46 -14.52 19.48 15.88
C PRO A 46 -14.39 20.04 14.46
N ALA A 47 -14.81 21.29 14.22
CA ALA A 47 -14.67 21.92 12.91
C ALA A 47 -13.20 22.25 12.58
N LEU A 48 -12.41 22.61 13.60
CA LEU A 48 -10.97 22.83 13.46
C LEU A 48 -10.23 21.50 13.22
N ALA A 49 -10.59 20.44 13.95
CA ALA A 49 -10.07 19.10 13.69
C ALA A 49 -10.40 18.65 12.26
N ALA A 50 -11.63 18.91 11.79
CA ALA A 50 -12.03 18.63 10.42
C ALA A 50 -11.18 19.37 9.38
N ASP A 51 -10.88 20.65 9.62
CA ASP A 51 -10.03 21.48 8.74
C ASP A 51 -8.61 20.91 8.66
N VAL A 52 -7.99 20.59 9.81
CA VAL A 52 -6.64 20.01 9.88
C VAL A 52 -6.56 18.67 9.15
N LEU A 53 -7.52 17.77 9.41
CA LEU A 53 -7.55 16.43 8.81
C LEU A 53 -7.79 16.46 7.30
N SER A 54 -8.63 17.39 6.82
CA SER A 54 -8.95 17.54 5.39
C SER A 54 -7.83 18.23 4.61
N ALA A 55 -7.01 19.03 5.29
CA ALA A 55 -5.92 19.77 4.67
C ALA A 55 -4.74 18.87 4.28
N PHE A 56 -4.51 17.72 4.93
CA PHE A 56 -3.39 16.82 4.58
C PHE A 56 -3.70 15.90 3.39
N ALA A 57 -3.86 16.46 2.19
CA ALA A 57 -4.12 15.71 0.96
C ALA A 57 -2.81 15.24 0.30
N VAL A 58 -2.04 14.38 0.98
CA VAL A 58 -0.83 13.75 0.43
C VAL A 58 -1.19 12.38 -0.16
N PRO A 59 -0.89 12.10 -1.43
CA PRO A 59 -1.14 10.79 -2.03
C PRO A 59 -0.44 9.66 -1.28
N ALA A 60 -1.12 8.54 -1.09
CA ALA A 60 -0.58 7.32 -0.51
C ALA A 60 -0.50 6.21 -1.57
N LEU A 61 0.62 5.50 -1.64
CA LEU A 61 0.82 4.36 -2.56
C LEU A 61 1.08 3.05 -1.82
N TRP A 62 1.74 3.10 -0.66
CA TRP A 62 2.15 1.90 0.05
C TRP A 62 1.08 1.38 1.03
N PRO A 63 0.82 0.06 1.07
CA PRO A 63 -0.24 -0.54 1.87
C PRO A 63 -0.16 -0.38 3.38
N ARG A 64 1.03 -0.33 3.97
CA ARG A 64 1.22 -0.28 5.43
C ARG A 64 1.37 1.17 5.91
N ASN A 65 0.84 1.49 7.08
CA ASN A 65 1.08 2.78 7.73
C ASN A 65 2.54 2.90 8.17
N ASP A 66 3.14 4.08 8.00
CA ASP A 66 4.47 4.36 8.55
C ASP A 66 4.45 4.59 10.07
N ASP A 67 3.29 5.01 10.61
CA ASP A 67 3.08 5.20 12.04
C ASP A 67 1.65 4.77 12.41
N GLU A 68 1.53 3.52 12.88
CA GLU A 68 0.24 2.94 13.28
C GLU A 68 -0.39 3.66 14.49
N ALA A 69 0.41 4.24 15.38
CA ALA A 69 -0.10 4.94 16.56
C ALA A 69 -0.72 6.28 16.17
N LEU A 70 -0.05 7.04 15.31
CA LEU A 70 -0.59 8.25 14.72
C LEU A 70 -1.83 7.95 13.86
N SER A 71 -1.79 6.89 13.05
CA SER A 71 -2.94 6.47 12.22
C SER A 71 -4.17 6.22 13.07
N ARG A 72 -4.04 5.48 14.20
CA ARG A 72 -5.15 5.26 15.14
C ARG A 72 -5.71 6.56 15.75
N ARG A 73 -4.84 7.53 16.05
CA ARG A 73 -5.27 8.85 16.56
C ARG A 73 -6.05 9.63 15.49
N ILE A 74 -5.57 9.61 14.25
CA ILE A 74 -6.24 10.25 13.12
C ILE A 74 -7.60 9.61 12.85
N VAL A 75 -7.70 8.28 12.87
CA VAL A 75 -8.97 7.55 12.69
C VAL A 75 -10.01 8.03 13.69
N ARG A 76 -9.66 8.05 14.99
CA ARG A 76 -10.58 8.53 16.05
C ARG A 76 -11.03 9.97 15.80
N ALA A 77 -10.07 10.87 15.54
CA ALA A 77 -10.38 12.27 15.29
C ALA A 77 -11.22 12.48 14.02
N ALA A 78 -11.02 11.67 12.97
CA ALA A 78 -11.82 11.72 11.76
C ALA A 78 -13.24 11.23 11.99
N GLU A 79 -13.43 10.18 12.79
CA GLU A 79 -14.76 9.69 13.19
C GLU A 79 -15.51 10.72 14.02
N ASP A 80 -14.86 11.32 15.02
CA ASP A 80 -15.43 12.37 15.86
C ASP A 80 -15.82 13.60 15.00
N ALA A 81 -14.94 14.02 14.09
CA ALA A 81 -15.22 15.12 13.17
C ALA A 81 -16.37 14.82 12.20
N LEU A 82 -16.46 13.59 11.68
CA LEU A 82 -17.55 13.15 10.80
C LEU A 82 -18.89 13.11 11.52
N ALA A 83 -18.91 12.69 12.80
CA ALA A 83 -20.12 12.67 13.63
C ALA A 83 -20.63 14.08 13.96
N ALA A 84 -19.72 15.06 14.05
CA ALA A 84 -20.06 16.46 14.29
C ALA A 84 -20.52 17.22 13.03
N LEU A 85 -20.32 16.65 11.82
CA LEU A 85 -20.75 17.29 10.58
C LEU A 85 -22.23 17.03 10.29
N PRO A 86 -23.03 18.06 9.96
CA PRO A 86 -24.40 17.87 9.49
C PRO A 86 -24.44 16.99 8.23
N GLU A 87 -25.34 16.01 8.17
CA GLU A 87 -25.47 15.10 7.01
C GLU A 87 -25.92 15.81 5.72
N GLU A 88 -26.64 16.93 5.85
CA GLU A 88 -27.31 17.64 4.76
C GLU A 88 -26.94 19.12 4.75
N ARG A 89 -25.88 19.48 4.04
CA ARG A 89 -25.73 20.84 3.53
C ARG A 89 -25.37 20.79 2.04
N PRO A 90 -26.13 21.46 1.14
CA PRO A 90 -25.61 21.84 -0.16
C PRO A 90 -24.30 22.61 0.02
N GLU A 91 -23.40 22.57 -0.97
CA GLU A 91 -22.04 23.14 -0.96
C GLU A 91 -21.88 24.41 -0.09
N PRO A 92 -20.83 24.50 0.77
CA PRO A 92 -19.52 23.84 0.69
C PRO A 92 -19.31 22.60 1.61
N GLY A 93 -20.39 21.93 2.05
CA GLY A 93 -20.30 20.78 2.97
C GLY A 93 -19.77 19.48 2.36
N GLY A 94 -19.99 19.26 1.06
CA GLY A 94 -19.70 18.00 0.36
C GLY A 94 -18.21 17.71 0.22
N GLU A 95 -17.42 18.71 -0.19
CA GLU A 95 -15.97 18.57 -0.34
C GLU A 95 -15.28 18.21 0.99
N ARG A 96 -15.63 18.91 2.07
CA ARG A 96 -15.05 18.65 3.40
C ARG A 96 -15.33 17.23 3.87
N ARG A 97 -16.59 16.77 3.73
CA ARG A 97 -16.97 15.40 4.07
C ARG A 97 -16.18 14.38 3.25
N SER A 98 -16.04 14.62 1.94
CA SER A 98 -15.24 13.75 1.06
C SER A 98 -13.79 13.62 1.53
N ARG A 99 -13.14 14.75 1.84
CA ARG A 99 -11.74 14.75 2.30
C ARG A 99 -11.58 14.02 3.63
N LEU A 100 -12.49 14.21 4.59
CA LEU A 100 -12.45 13.47 5.86
C LEU A 100 -12.65 11.97 5.68
N LEU A 101 -13.63 11.56 4.88
CA LEU A 101 -13.88 10.16 4.58
C LEU A 101 -12.69 9.52 3.85
N SER A 102 -12.03 10.28 2.96
CA SER A 102 -10.80 9.83 2.30
C SER A 102 -9.67 9.67 3.29
N THR A 103 -9.46 10.63 4.20
CA THR A 103 -8.46 10.53 5.28
C THR A 103 -8.72 9.31 6.16
N LEU A 104 -9.97 9.11 6.62
CA LEU A 104 -10.36 7.94 7.39
C LEU A 104 -10.05 6.63 6.65
N ALA A 105 -10.42 6.55 5.37
CA ALA A 105 -10.16 5.38 4.55
C ALA A 105 -8.67 5.12 4.37
N LEU A 106 -7.87 6.15 4.13
CA LEU A 106 -6.42 6.03 3.98
C LEU A 106 -5.77 5.50 5.26
N GLU A 107 -6.15 6.01 6.44
CA GLU A 107 -5.55 5.53 7.69
C GLU A 107 -6.04 4.13 8.13
N LEU A 108 -7.19 3.68 7.59
CA LEU A 108 -7.71 2.32 7.77
C LEU A 108 -7.21 1.32 6.72
N ARG A 109 -6.24 1.69 5.87
CA ARG A 109 -5.67 0.78 4.88
C ARG A 109 -5.09 -0.48 5.54
N GLY A 110 -5.23 -1.63 4.86
CA GLY A 110 -4.77 -2.93 5.35
C GLY A 110 -5.70 -3.64 6.34
N THR A 111 -6.76 -2.98 6.86
CA THR A 111 -7.74 -3.63 7.75
C THR A 111 -8.74 -4.50 6.96
N ALA A 112 -9.27 -5.54 7.61
CA ALA A 112 -10.23 -6.47 7.02
C ALA A 112 -11.70 -6.21 7.47
N ASP A 113 -11.95 -5.17 8.26
CA ASP A 113 -13.27 -4.87 8.86
C ASP A 113 -14.24 -4.10 7.91
N GLY A 114 -13.77 -3.78 6.70
CA GLY A 114 -14.52 -3.08 5.67
C GLY A 114 -14.84 -1.61 5.99
N ARG A 115 -14.39 -1.06 7.14
CA ARG A 115 -14.65 0.35 7.50
C ARG A 115 -13.98 1.29 6.51
N GLY A 116 -12.73 1.01 6.14
CA GLY A 116 -12.00 1.79 5.16
C GLY A 116 -12.64 1.75 3.76
N GLU A 117 -13.10 0.59 3.29
CA GLU A 117 -13.80 0.48 2.00
C GLU A 117 -15.10 1.31 1.97
N ARG A 118 -15.92 1.20 3.02
CA ARG A 118 -17.16 1.99 3.13
C ARG A 118 -16.86 3.49 3.14
N ALA A 119 -15.85 3.91 3.89
CA ALA A 119 -15.41 5.31 3.91
C ALA A 119 -14.92 5.77 2.53
N ALA A 120 -14.13 4.97 1.82
CA ALA A 120 -13.63 5.30 0.49
C ALA A 120 -14.76 5.44 -0.55
N ARG A 121 -15.77 4.56 -0.53
CA ARG A 121 -16.96 4.66 -1.39
C ARG A 121 -17.76 5.93 -1.08
N ALA A 122 -18.03 6.18 0.20
CA ALA A 122 -18.76 7.37 0.61
C ALA A 122 -18.00 8.67 0.29
N ALA A 123 -16.66 8.65 0.34
CA ALA A 123 -15.82 9.76 -0.08
C ALA A 123 -15.98 10.04 -1.58
N GLU A 124 -15.92 9.01 -2.41
CA GLU A 124 -16.09 9.14 -3.86
C GLU A 124 -17.47 9.73 -4.21
N ASP A 125 -18.52 9.22 -3.59
CA ASP A 125 -19.89 9.73 -3.79
C ASP A 125 -20.03 11.20 -3.36
N ALA A 126 -19.42 11.57 -2.22
CA ALA A 126 -19.41 12.95 -1.74
C ALA A 126 -18.62 13.88 -2.68
N ALA A 127 -17.44 13.46 -3.16
CA ALA A 127 -16.65 14.23 -4.12
C ALA A 127 -17.39 14.47 -5.43
N ARG A 128 -18.08 13.45 -5.95
CA ARG A 128 -18.87 13.55 -7.18
C ARG A 128 -20.04 14.51 -7.04
N ARG A 129 -20.74 14.50 -5.91
CA ARG A 129 -21.82 15.45 -5.62
C ARG A 129 -21.31 16.89 -5.45
N ALA A 130 -20.10 17.04 -4.90
CA ALA A 130 -19.46 18.33 -4.69
C ALA A 130 -18.83 18.93 -5.96
N ASP A 131 -18.73 18.15 -7.04
CA ASP A 131 -18.04 18.51 -8.28
C ASP A 131 -16.62 19.07 -8.05
N SER A 132 -15.90 18.48 -7.09
CA SER A 132 -14.55 18.90 -6.69
C SER A 132 -13.49 17.92 -7.22
N PRO A 133 -12.72 18.26 -8.27
CA PRO A 133 -11.72 17.35 -8.87
C PRO A 133 -10.63 16.92 -7.89
N GLY A 134 -10.19 17.83 -7.02
CA GLY A 134 -9.19 17.53 -5.99
C GLY A 134 -9.70 16.55 -4.94
N ALA A 135 -10.96 16.72 -4.49
CA ALA A 135 -11.58 15.79 -3.57
C ALA A 135 -11.81 14.42 -4.22
N LEU A 136 -12.19 14.40 -5.51
CA LEU A 136 -12.38 13.16 -6.26
C LEU A 136 -11.06 12.42 -6.47
N ALA A 137 -9.96 13.11 -6.76
CA ALA A 137 -8.64 12.50 -6.89
C ALA A 137 -8.18 11.84 -5.57
N LEU A 138 -8.40 12.50 -4.44
CA LEU A 138 -8.12 11.94 -3.12
C LEU A 138 -9.02 10.75 -2.79
N ALA A 139 -10.31 10.82 -3.13
CA ALA A 139 -11.24 9.71 -2.95
C ALA A 139 -10.87 8.50 -3.82
N LEU A 140 -10.42 8.70 -5.06
CA LEU A 140 -9.92 7.63 -5.92
C LEU A 140 -8.64 6.99 -5.37
N ASN A 141 -7.76 7.78 -4.74
CA ASN A 141 -6.63 7.23 -4.01
C ASN A 141 -7.09 6.34 -2.84
N ALA A 142 -8.05 6.81 -2.05
CA ALA A 142 -8.65 6.01 -0.97
C ALA A 142 -9.30 4.73 -1.51
N ARG A 143 -10.02 4.80 -2.64
CA ARG A 143 -10.59 3.62 -3.31
C ARG A 143 -9.52 2.61 -3.68
N PHE A 144 -8.42 3.06 -4.29
CA PHE A 144 -7.28 2.21 -4.62
C PHE A 144 -6.74 1.45 -3.39
N MET A 145 -6.59 2.12 -2.25
CA MET A 145 -6.11 1.49 -1.00
C MET A 145 -7.01 0.39 -0.46
N HIS A 146 -8.26 0.31 -0.94
CA HIS A 146 -9.25 -0.70 -0.56
C HIS A 146 -9.62 -1.63 -1.74
N THR A 147 -8.68 -1.85 -2.66
CA THR A 147 -8.79 -2.85 -3.76
C THR A 147 -7.88 -4.07 -3.53
N PHE A 148 -7.68 -4.42 -2.25
CA PHE A 148 -6.88 -5.55 -1.77
C PHE A 148 -7.66 -6.48 -0.82
N GLN A 149 -8.98 -6.31 -0.75
CA GLN A 149 -9.90 -7.06 0.09
C GLN A 149 -9.97 -8.55 -0.29
N ARG A 150 -9.59 -8.90 -1.51
CA ARG A 150 -9.40 -10.28 -1.99
C ARG A 150 -8.36 -10.32 -3.12
N PRO A 151 -7.81 -11.49 -3.46
CA PRO A 151 -6.93 -11.65 -4.61
C PRO A 151 -7.66 -11.36 -5.93
N GLY A 152 -6.92 -11.04 -6.99
CA GLY A 152 -7.48 -11.01 -8.34
C GLY A 152 -8.18 -9.69 -8.72
N LEU A 153 -7.67 -8.57 -8.18
CA LEU A 153 -8.24 -7.23 -8.39
C LEU A 153 -7.33 -6.29 -9.18
N ALA A 154 -6.26 -6.79 -9.83
CA ALA A 154 -5.35 -5.94 -10.59
C ALA A 154 -6.05 -5.18 -11.71
N ALA A 155 -7.02 -5.80 -12.40
CA ALA A 155 -7.79 -5.13 -13.44
C ALA A 155 -8.67 -3.96 -12.91
N GLU A 156 -9.12 -4.03 -11.65
CA GLU A 156 -9.82 -2.92 -11.00
C GLU A 156 -8.85 -1.80 -10.63
N ARG A 157 -7.68 -2.15 -10.07
CA ARG A 157 -6.59 -1.21 -9.78
C ARG A 157 -6.14 -0.46 -11.04
N ALA A 158 -5.98 -1.16 -12.16
CA ALA A 158 -5.61 -0.55 -13.45
C ALA A 158 -6.67 0.47 -13.92
N ARG A 159 -7.95 0.16 -13.76
CA ARG A 159 -9.05 1.08 -14.12
C ARG A 159 -9.07 2.32 -13.23
N LEU A 160 -8.90 2.16 -11.91
CA LEU A 160 -8.82 3.28 -10.98
C LEU A 160 -7.59 4.17 -11.27
N GLY A 161 -6.43 3.55 -11.48
CA GLY A 161 -5.20 4.27 -11.83
C GLY A 161 -5.35 5.08 -13.12
N ALA A 162 -5.91 4.49 -14.18
CA ALA A 162 -6.13 5.19 -15.45
C ALA A 162 -7.14 6.34 -15.29
N GLY A 163 -8.21 6.13 -14.52
CA GLY A 163 -9.16 7.18 -14.17
C GLY A 163 -8.51 8.34 -13.41
N LEU A 164 -7.61 8.02 -12.47
CA LEU A 164 -6.86 9.01 -11.70
C LEU A 164 -5.89 9.81 -12.58
N VAL A 165 -5.13 9.16 -13.48
CA VAL A 165 -4.27 9.84 -14.47
C VAL A 165 -5.10 10.82 -15.31
N GLY A 166 -6.21 10.34 -15.89
CA GLY A 166 -7.05 11.16 -16.76
C GLY A 166 -7.69 12.35 -16.03
N LEU A 167 -8.16 12.16 -14.80
CA LEU A 167 -8.70 13.23 -13.97
C LEU A 167 -7.59 14.25 -13.62
N ALA A 168 -6.47 13.77 -13.10
CA ALA A 168 -5.41 14.62 -12.60
C ALA A 168 -4.77 15.45 -13.73
N ALA A 169 -4.52 14.86 -14.90
CA ALA A 169 -3.98 15.58 -16.04
C ALA A 169 -4.91 16.70 -16.54
N ARG A 170 -6.24 16.48 -16.53
CA ARG A 170 -7.22 17.51 -16.93
C ARG A 170 -7.33 18.68 -15.97
N HIS A 171 -7.01 18.48 -14.70
CA HIS A 171 -7.16 19.48 -13.64
C HIS A 171 -5.82 19.89 -13.00
N GLU A 172 -4.70 19.57 -13.67
CA GLU A 172 -3.33 19.94 -13.24
C GLU A 172 -2.97 19.46 -11.82
N LEU A 173 -3.51 18.31 -11.41
CA LEU A 173 -3.28 17.70 -10.10
C LEU A 173 -2.03 16.79 -10.12
N VAL A 174 -0.86 17.38 -10.36
CA VAL A 174 0.40 16.68 -10.65
C VAL A 174 0.71 15.51 -9.72
N THR A 175 0.58 15.69 -8.40
CA THR A 175 0.91 14.64 -7.43
C THR A 175 -0.03 13.43 -7.53
N PHE A 176 -1.29 13.65 -7.91
CA PHE A 176 -2.25 12.59 -8.19
C PHE A 176 -2.06 11.96 -9.58
N GLU A 177 -1.55 12.71 -10.56
CA GLU A 177 -1.18 12.16 -11.86
C GLU A 177 -0.04 11.15 -11.72
N VAL A 178 1.00 11.53 -10.96
CA VAL A 178 2.10 10.64 -10.58
C VAL A 178 1.58 9.40 -9.85
N LEU A 179 0.71 9.58 -8.84
CA LEU A 179 0.09 8.44 -8.15
C LEU A 179 -0.64 7.53 -9.13
N GLY A 180 -1.44 8.08 -10.05
CA GLY A 180 -2.16 7.31 -11.06
C GLY A 180 -1.23 6.46 -11.93
N HIS A 181 -0.08 7.01 -12.33
CA HIS A 181 0.95 6.25 -13.05
C HIS A 181 1.54 5.13 -12.19
N LEU A 182 1.86 5.38 -10.92
CA LEU A 182 2.41 4.35 -10.03
C LEU A 182 1.40 3.24 -9.72
N VAL A 183 0.12 3.56 -9.54
CA VAL A 183 -0.97 2.58 -9.40
C VAL A 183 -1.10 1.73 -10.65
N CYS A 184 -1.05 2.35 -11.84
CA CYS A 184 -1.08 1.61 -13.10
C CYS A 184 0.15 0.70 -13.25
N LEU A 185 1.35 1.18 -12.94
CA LEU A 185 2.57 0.38 -12.93
C LEU A 185 2.38 -0.88 -12.07
N GLN A 186 1.94 -0.72 -10.82
CA GLN A 186 1.70 -1.83 -9.90
C GLN A 186 0.66 -2.82 -10.43
N ALA A 187 -0.47 -2.32 -10.94
CA ALA A 187 -1.51 -3.16 -11.51
C ALA A 187 -1.03 -3.93 -12.76
N ARG A 188 -0.22 -3.28 -13.61
CA ARG A 188 0.34 -3.89 -14.82
C ARG A 188 1.41 -4.93 -14.50
N CYS A 189 2.18 -4.76 -13.43
CA CYS A 189 3.06 -5.80 -12.90
C CYS A 189 2.27 -7.06 -12.49
N ALA A 190 1.17 -6.91 -11.75
CA ALA A 190 0.31 -8.03 -11.39
C ALA A 190 -0.26 -8.74 -12.63
N LEU A 191 -0.63 -7.99 -13.67
CA LEU A 191 -1.15 -8.55 -14.93
C LEU A 191 -0.07 -9.04 -15.91
N ALA A 192 1.20 -9.05 -15.50
CA ALA A 192 2.36 -9.36 -16.36
C ALA A 192 2.47 -8.50 -17.64
N ASP A 193 1.81 -7.34 -17.69
CA ASP A 193 1.86 -6.37 -18.80
C ASP A 193 3.02 -5.39 -18.60
N PHE A 194 4.24 -5.91 -18.69
CA PHE A 194 5.44 -5.13 -18.38
C PHE A 194 5.72 -4.00 -19.37
N ALA A 195 5.24 -4.11 -20.61
CA ALA A 195 5.35 -3.03 -21.58
C ALA A 195 4.54 -1.80 -21.13
N ALA A 196 3.31 -1.99 -20.66
CA ALA A 196 2.53 -0.91 -20.09
C ALA A 196 3.12 -0.41 -18.76
N ALA A 197 3.59 -1.32 -17.89
CA ALA A 197 4.26 -0.94 -16.65
C ALA A 197 5.49 -0.05 -16.90
N ASP A 198 6.32 -0.39 -17.90
CA ASP A 198 7.48 0.41 -18.34
C ASP A 198 7.06 1.80 -18.83
N ALA A 199 5.95 1.91 -19.55
CA ALA A 199 5.42 3.20 -20.00
C ALA A 199 4.96 4.08 -18.83
N HIS A 200 4.24 3.50 -17.86
CA HIS A 200 3.81 4.24 -16.67
C HIS A 200 4.98 4.64 -15.77
N ALA A 201 6.00 3.79 -15.61
CA ALA A 201 7.23 4.12 -14.89
C ALA A 201 7.91 5.35 -15.51
N LYS A 202 8.11 5.35 -16.84
CA LYS A 202 8.70 6.48 -17.58
C LYS A 202 7.90 7.77 -17.41
N SER A 203 6.57 7.71 -17.46
CA SER A 203 5.74 8.89 -17.24
C SER A 203 5.83 9.41 -15.81
N ALA A 204 5.83 8.53 -14.81
CA ALA A 204 6.01 8.90 -13.41
C ALA A 204 7.38 9.56 -13.19
N ASP A 205 8.46 8.99 -13.72
CA ASP A 205 9.82 9.54 -13.61
C ASP A 205 9.94 10.91 -14.29
N ARG A 206 9.36 11.11 -15.48
CA ARG A 206 9.36 12.41 -16.17
C ARG A 206 8.63 13.49 -15.37
N LEU A 207 7.48 13.17 -14.80
CA LEU A 207 6.74 14.09 -13.93
C LEU A 207 7.55 14.37 -12.65
N ALA A 208 8.16 13.34 -12.07
CA ALA A 208 8.97 13.49 -10.87
C ALA A 208 10.21 14.37 -11.09
N GLU A 209 10.88 14.23 -12.22
CA GLU A 209 12.00 15.10 -12.60
C GLU A 209 11.53 16.54 -12.79
N ARG A 210 10.45 16.75 -13.55
CA ARG A 210 9.92 18.08 -13.84
C ARG A 210 9.45 18.85 -12.59
N TYR A 211 8.88 18.15 -11.62
CA TYR A 211 8.27 18.74 -10.43
C TYR A 211 9.06 18.45 -9.14
N GLU A 212 10.30 17.98 -9.26
CA GLU A 212 11.21 17.71 -8.15
C GLU A 212 10.59 16.83 -7.05
N LEU A 213 10.03 15.68 -7.44
CA LEU A 213 9.38 14.71 -6.56
C LEU A 213 10.29 13.49 -6.29
N PRO A 214 11.31 13.61 -5.40
CA PRO A 214 12.39 12.62 -5.30
C PRO A 214 11.96 11.21 -4.85
N LEU A 215 10.82 11.09 -4.17
CA LEU A 215 10.30 9.82 -3.68
C LEU A 215 9.79 8.90 -4.79
N VAL A 216 9.39 9.44 -5.94
CA VAL A 216 8.88 8.64 -7.06
C VAL A 216 9.93 7.63 -7.54
N GLY A 217 11.19 8.09 -7.62
CA GLY A 217 12.34 7.26 -8.02
C GLY A 217 12.61 6.07 -7.10
N VAL A 218 12.11 6.09 -5.86
CA VAL A 218 12.19 4.93 -4.96
C VAL A 218 11.30 3.80 -5.51
N PHE A 219 10.05 4.10 -5.86
CA PHE A 219 9.11 3.11 -6.38
C PHE A 219 9.54 2.57 -7.76
N THR A 220 10.03 3.43 -8.66
CA THR A 220 10.47 2.99 -10.00
C THR A 220 11.78 2.20 -9.95
N GLN A 221 12.67 2.42 -8.97
CA GLN A 221 13.82 1.54 -8.73
C GLN A 221 13.43 0.15 -8.24
N TRP A 222 12.51 0.05 -7.27
CA TRP A 222 12.00 -1.25 -6.82
C TRP A 222 11.33 -2.02 -7.97
N TYR A 223 10.58 -1.31 -8.82
CA TYR A 223 10.04 -1.85 -10.06
C TYR A 223 11.14 -2.35 -11.01
N GLY A 224 12.20 -1.59 -11.22
CA GLY A 224 13.34 -2.02 -12.05
C GLY A 224 14.02 -3.30 -11.55
N ALA A 225 14.13 -3.44 -10.23
CA ALA A 225 14.64 -4.67 -9.60
C ALA A 225 13.68 -5.86 -9.81
N LEU A 226 12.37 -5.66 -9.58
CA LEU A 226 11.33 -6.63 -9.89
C LEU A 226 11.38 -7.07 -11.36
N ARG A 227 11.53 -6.13 -12.29
CA ARG A 227 11.64 -6.40 -13.72
C ARG A 227 12.83 -7.28 -14.08
N THR A 228 13.95 -7.09 -13.38
CA THR A 228 15.16 -7.90 -13.55
C THR A 228 14.97 -9.29 -12.97
N ALA A 229 14.29 -9.41 -11.82
CA ALA A 229 13.93 -10.68 -11.20
C ALA A 229 13.03 -11.52 -12.12
N VAL A 230 11.93 -10.93 -12.62
CA VAL A 230 10.98 -11.62 -13.52
C VAL A 230 11.63 -12.02 -14.86
N ALA A 231 12.67 -11.31 -15.29
CA ALA A 231 13.45 -11.68 -16.48
C ALA A 231 14.44 -12.85 -16.24
N GLY A 232 14.45 -13.44 -15.04
CA GLY A 232 15.35 -14.55 -14.69
C GLY A 232 16.80 -14.14 -14.46
N ARG A 233 17.12 -12.83 -14.46
CA ARG A 233 18.49 -12.32 -14.26
C ARG A 233 18.81 -12.20 -12.77
N ARG A 234 18.86 -13.34 -12.08
CA ARG A 234 18.92 -13.46 -10.61
C ARG A 234 20.00 -12.62 -9.94
N ALA A 235 21.26 -12.75 -10.36
CA ALA A 235 22.38 -12.05 -9.72
C ALA A 235 22.25 -10.52 -9.88
N GLU A 236 21.83 -10.06 -11.07
CA GLU A 236 21.53 -8.65 -11.32
C GLU A 236 20.35 -8.17 -10.48
N ALA A 237 19.31 -9.00 -10.34
CA ALA A 237 18.13 -8.68 -9.53
C ALA A 237 18.48 -8.54 -8.04
N GLU A 238 19.32 -9.43 -7.50
CA GLU A 238 19.79 -9.33 -6.11
C GLU A 238 20.55 -8.01 -5.89
N ALA A 239 21.48 -7.66 -6.79
CA ALA A 239 22.20 -6.39 -6.72
C ALA A 239 21.23 -5.19 -6.81
N ALA A 240 20.25 -5.24 -7.72
CA ALA A 240 19.26 -4.19 -7.91
C ALA A 240 18.35 -4.01 -6.68
N TYR A 241 17.89 -5.09 -6.04
CA TYR A 241 17.11 -5.01 -4.80
C TYR A 241 17.90 -4.39 -3.66
N ARG A 242 19.18 -4.77 -3.50
CA ARG A 242 20.05 -4.17 -2.48
C ARG A 242 20.27 -2.68 -2.73
N ALA A 243 20.45 -2.26 -3.98
CA ALA A 243 20.55 -0.85 -4.35
C ALA A 243 19.25 -0.08 -4.08
N ALA A 244 18.10 -0.64 -4.44
CA ALA A 244 16.79 -0.04 -4.17
C ALA A 244 16.51 0.07 -2.66
N HIS A 245 16.90 -0.93 -1.87
CA HIS A 245 16.81 -0.87 -0.41
C HIS A 245 17.71 0.21 0.20
N ALA A 246 18.95 0.35 -0.28
CA ALA A 246 19.85 1.40 0.18
C ALA A 246 19.29 2.81 -0.08
N ARG A 247 18.59 3.03 -1.20
CA ARG A 247 17.89 4.31 -1.48
C ARG A 247 16.64 4.50 -0.63
N LEU A 248 15.94 3.41 -0.30
CA LEU A 248 14.76 3.45 0.57
C LEU A 248 15.14 3.82 2.01
N ALA A 249 16.33 3.43 2.47
CA ALA A 249 16.86 3.83 3.77
C ALA A 249 16.94 5.36 3.88
N GLY A 250 16.37 5.93 4.94
CA GLY A 250 16.35 7.38 5.17
C GLY A 250 15.28 8.16 4.40
N SER A 251 14.42 7.49 3.60
CA SER A 251 13.29 8.14 2.92
C SER A 251 12.09 8.46 3.84
N GLY A 252 12.14 8.00 5.10
CA GLY A 252 11.02 8.12 6.04
C GLY A 252 9.83 7.23 5.69
N MET A 253 10.03 6.06 5.08
CA MET A 253 8.97 5.09 4.75
C MET A 253 9.15 3.73 5.46
N PRO A 254 9.12 3.68 6.81
CA PRO A 254 9.29 2.43 7.56
C PRO A 254 8.24 1.36 7.22
N GLY A 255 7.02 1.77 6.85
CA GLY A 255 5.96 0.85 6.41
C GLY A 255 6.32 0.07 5.15
N MET A 256 7.21 0.61 4.32
CA MET A 256 7.80 -0.06 3.16
C MET A 256 9.15 -0.73 3.48
N ALA A 257 10.01 -0.08 4.25
CA ALA A 257 11.39 -0.51 4.45
C ALA A 257 11.53 -1.79 5.29
N GLU A 258 10.70 -1.95 6.31
CA GLU A 258 10.79 -3.08 7.24
C GLU A 258 10.47 -4.42 6.54
N GLY A 259 11.49 -5.28 6.43
CA GLY A 259 11.34 -6.66 5.92
C GLY A 259 11.22 -6.81 4.41
N LEU A 260 11.09 -5.73 3.63
CA LEU A 260 10.86 -5.82 2.18
C LEU A 260 12.06 -6.38 1.41
N LEU A 261 13.29 -6.00 1.76
CA LEU A 261 14.49 -6.57 1.14
C LEU A 261 14.60 -8.09 1.39
N PRO A 262 14.51 -8.59 2.64
CA PRO A 262 14.42 -10.02 2.90
C PRO A 262 13.33 -10.73 2.09
N LEU A 263 12.13 -10.14 1.99
CA LEU A 263 11.04 -10.72 1.20
C LEU A 263 11.39 -10.79 -0.29
N ALA A 264 12.02 -9.75 -0.85
CA ALA A 264 12.46 -9.72 -2.24
C ALA A 264 13.58 -10.75 -2.52
N LEU A 265 14.55 -10.88 -1.62
CA LEU A 265 15.61 -11.90 -1.75
C LEU A 265 15.05 -13.32 -1.60
N LEU A 266 14.08 -13.53 -0.71
CA LEU A 266 13.37 -14.80 -0.57
C LEU A 266 12.66 -15.19 -1.87
N SER A 267 12.06 -14.21 -2.57
CA SER A 267 11.42 -14.48 -3.87
C SER A 267 12.40 -15.04 -4.90
N LEU A 268 13.64 -14.53 -4.90
CA LEU A 268 14.71 -15.11 -5.71
C LEU A 268 15.02 -16.52 -5.20
N ARG A 269 15.38 -16.69 -3.92
CA ARG A 269 15.77 -18.00 -3.34
C ARG A 269 14.77 -19.12 -3.65
N LEU A 270 13.47 -18.84 -3.51
CA LEU A 270 12.38 -19.76 -3.83
C LEU A 270 12.27 -20.13 -5.31
N ASP A 271 12.58 -19.21 -6.22
CA ASP A 271 12.60 -19.47 -7.67
C ASP A 271 13.70 -20.45 -8.07
N ALA A 272 14.85 -20.42 -7.38
CA ALA A 272 15.95 -21.35 -7.62
C ALA A 272 15.85 -22.68 -6.84
N GLY A 273 14.89 -22.80 -5.92
CA GLY A 273 14.83 -23.95 -5.00
C GLY A 273 15.97 -24.00 -3.99
N GLU A 274 16.60 -22.85 -3.71
CA GLU A 274 17.78 -22.72 -2.85
C GLU A 274 17.37 -22.08 -1.51
N LEU A 275 16.94 -22.88 -0.53
CA LEU A 275 16.62 -22.40 0.82
C LEU A 275 17.69 -22.83 1.81
N ASP A 276 18.60 -21.91 2.16
CA ASP A 276 19.59 -22.11 3.21
C ASP A 276 19.04 -21.65 4.56
N ALA A 277 19.00 -22.57 5.55
CA ALA A 277 18.39 -22.27 6.85
C ALA A 277 19.16 -21.21 7.65
N ASP A 278 20.50 -21.18 7.55
CA ASP A 278 21.33 -20.20 8.26
C ASP A 278 21.13 -18.79 7.70
N GLU A 279 21.11 -18.64 6.37
CA GLU A 279 20.82 -17.38 5.68
C GLU A 279 19.44 -16.85 6.09
N LEU A 280 18.40 -17.69 6.01
CA LEU A 280 17.03 -17.28 6.32
C LEU A 280 16.83 -16.90 7.79
N ARG A 281 17.50 -17.57 8.73
CA ARG A 281 17.45 -17.21 10.16
C ARG A 281 18.06 -15.83 10.44
N ALA A 282 19.07 -15.45 9.69
CA ALA A 282 19.79 -14.20 9.91
C ALA A 282 19.03 -12.97 9.38
N TRP A 283 18.02 -13.15 8.53
CA TRP A 283 17.35 -12.03 7.88
C TRP A 283 16.31 -11.33 8.77
N PRO A 284 16.25 -9.98 8.73
CA PRO A 284 15.28 -9.21 9.51
C PRO A 284 13.91 -9.19 8.80
N TRP A 285 13.13 -10.25 8.94
CA TRP A 285 11.82 -10.41 8.27
C TRP A 285 10.79 -9.32 8.60
N GLY A 286 10.96 -8.61 9.71
CA GLY A 286 10.07 -7.54 10.15
C GLY A 286 8.61 -8.03 10.22
N PRO A 287 7.65 -7.30 9.62
CA PRO A 287 6.23 -7.68 9.67
C PRO A 287 5.91 -8.99 8.93
N TYR A 288 6.82 -9.51 8.10
CA TYR A 288 6.56 -10.71 7.30
C TYR A 288 6.96 -12.01 7.98
N GLU A 289 7.58 -11.94 9.18
CA GLU A 289 8.05 -13.11 9.94
C GLU A 289 7.02 -14.24 10.03
N PRO A 290 5.72 -13.98 10.35
CA PRO A 290 4.78 -15.07 10.54
C PRO A 290 4.59 -15.94 9.30
N TRP A 291 4.58 -15.34 8.11
CA TRP A 291 4.40 -16.05 6.84
C TRP A 291 5.67 -16.71 6.31
N VAL A 292 6.84 -16.29 6.79
CA VAL A 292 8.13 -16.87 6.40
C VAL A 292 8.57 -17.97 7.36
N ARG A 293 8.20 -17.87 8.64
CA ARG A 293 8.56 -18.83 9.70
C ARG A 293 8.31 -20.30 9.35
N PRO A 294 7.18 -20.72 8.72
CA PRO A 294 7.00 -22.11 8.31
C PRO A 294 8.07 -22.59 7.33
N LEU A 295 8.50 -21.74 6.38
CA LEU A 295 9.52 -22.06 5.39
C LEU A 295 10.92 -22.17 6.02
N VAL A 296 11.24 -21.29 6.98
CA VAL A 296 12.49 -21.38 7.76
C VAL A 296 12.55 -22.70 8.52
N LEU A 297 11.47 -23.05 9.23
CA LEU A 297 11.39 -24.30 10.00
C LEU A 297 11.45 -25.54 9.10
N LEU A 298 10.92 -25.47 7.87
CA LEU A 298 11.06 -26.53 6.87
C LEU A 298 12.50 -26.68 6.40
N ALA A 299 13.21 -25.58 6.10
CA ALA A 299 14.62 -25.61 5.74
C ALA A 299 15.50 -26.17 6.88
N GLU A 300 15.08 -26.02 8.14
CA GLU A 300 15.71 -26.62 9.31
C GLU A 300 15.40 -28.11 9.51
N GLY A 301 14.53 -28.72 8.70
CA GLY A 301 14.04 -30.08 8.91
C GLY A 301 13.07 -30.23 10.08
N ARG A 302 12.50 -29.13 10.59
CA ARG A 302 11.59 -29.11 11.76
C ARG A 302 10.12 -29.12 11.34
N GLY A 303 9.71 -30.16 10.60
CA GLY A 303 8.38 -30.27 9.99
C GLY A 303 7.21 -30.10 10.97
N ALA A 304 7.28 -30.71 12.17
CA ALA A 304 6.21 -30.57 13.17
C ALA A 304 6.03 -29.13 13.66
N ALA A 305 7.13 -28.41 13.86
CA ALA A 305 7.11 -27.00 14.25
C ALA A 305 6.61 -26.11 13.10
N ALA A 306 7.03 -26.41 11.86
CA ALA A 306 6.53 -25.71 10.68
C ALA A 306 5.01 -25.86 10.51
N ALA A 307 4.48 -27.07 10.72
CA ALA A 307 3.04 -27.31 10.67
C ALA A 307 2.27 -26.57 11.77
N ALA A 308 2.84 -26.47 12.98
CA ALA A 308 2.26 -25.64 14.04
C ALA A 308 2.25 -24.16 13.65
N ALA A 309 3.38 -23.63 13.17
CA ALA A 309 3.50 -22.24 12.72
C ALA A 309 2.53 -21.91 11.56
N LEU A 310 2.32 -22.84 10.62
CA LEU A 310 1.37 -22.67 9.52
C LEU A 310 -0.08 -22.56 10.02
N ARG A 311 -0.48 -23.39 10.99
CA ARG A 311 -1.83 -23.35 11.58
C ARG A 311 -2.06 -22.10 12.46
N GLU A 312 -1.00 -21.55 13.01
CA GLU A 312 -1.01 -20.36 13.88
C GLU A 312 -0.82 -19.05 13.10
N LEU A 313 -0.85 -19.07 11.77
CA LEU A 313 -0.72 -17.86 10.97
C LEU A 313 -1.76 -16.82 11.39
N PRO A 314 -1.35 -15.56 11.63
CA PRO A 314 -2.29 -14.50 11.92
C PRO A 314 -3.12 -14.18 10.65
N PRO A 315 -4.31 -13.54 10.81
CA PRO A 315 -5.03 -12.98 9.68
C PRO A 315 -4.11 -12.07 8.85
N SER A 316 -4.01 -12.35 7.56
CA SER A 316 -3.14 -11.59 6.66
C SER A 316 -3.77 -10.22 6.33
N PRO A 317 -3.01 -9.11 6.46
CA PRO A 317 -3.49 -7.78 6.09
C PRO A 317 -4.01 -7.73 4.65
N ARG A 318 -5.08 -6.97 4.41
CA ARG A 318 -5.71 -6.82 3.08
C ARG A 318 -5.01 -5.71 2.32
N ASP A 319 -3.87 -6.06 1.72
CA ASP A 319 -2.90 -5.10 1.22
C ASP A 319 -2.18 -5.61 -0.05
N ALA A 320 -1.28 -4.81 -0.67
CA ALA A 320 -0.64 -5.17 -1.94
C ALA A 320 0.30 -6.41 -1.89
N LEU A 321 0.60 -6.92 -0.70
CA LEU A 321 1.39 -8.14 -0.45
C LEU A 321 0.50 -9.30 0.05
N TYR A 322 -0.82 -9.16 0.01
CA TYR A 322 -1.75 -10.20 0.43
C TYR A 322 -1.52 -11.52 -0.33
N GLU A 323 -1.49 -11.45 -1.66
CA GLU A 323 -1.23 -12.60 -2.54
C GLU A 323 0.15 -13.22 -2.28
N ALA A 324 1.19 -12.40 -2.07
CA ALA A 324 2.52 -12.88 -1.73
C ALA A 324 2.51 -13.73 -0.46
N ARG A 325 1.88 -13.24 0.61
CA ARG A 325 1.77 -13.96 1.89
C ARG A 325 0.97 -15.26 1.76
N LEU A 326 -0.10 -15.26 0.96
CA LEU A 326 -0.84 -16.50 0.66
C LEU A 326 0.01 -17.52 -0.10
N CYS A 327 0.83 -17.08 -1.06
CA CYS A 327 1.72 -17.98 -1.79
C CYS A 327 2.84 -18.56 -0.91
N LEU A 328 3.36 -17.79 0.06
CA LEU A 328 4.30 -18.34 1.06
C LEU A 328 3.64 -19.44 1.90
N ALA A 329 2.42 -19.20 2.37
CA ALA A 329 1.64 -20.21 3.10
C ALA A 329 1.34 -21.43 2.21
N ALA A 330 1.04 -21.24 0.93
CA ALA A 330 0.78 -22.31 -0.03
C ALA A 330 2.00 -23.22 -0.20
N ARG A 331 3.20 -22.64 -0.37
CA ARG A 331 4.45 -23.39 -0.48
C ARG A 331 4.77 -24.21 0.77
N ALA A 332 4.49 -23.67 1.95
CA ALA A 332 4.64 -24.40 3.21
C ALA A 332 3.61 -25.56 3.30
N ALA A 333 2.35 -25.29 2.98
CA ALA A 333 1.27 -26.28 3.01
C ALA A 333 1.52 -27.46 2.06
N VAL A 334 1.99 -27.17 0.84
CA VAL A 334 2.37 -28.20 -0.14
C VAL A 334 3.51 -29.07 0.38
N THR A 335 4.59 -28.45 0.89
CA THR A 335 5.74 -29.20 1.45
C THR A 335 5.33 -30.09 2.64
N LEU A 336 4.38 -29.63 3.46
CA LEU A 336 3.86 -30.36 4.62
C LEU A 336 2.77 -31.38 4.27
N GLY A 337 2.22 -31.34 3.06
CA GLY A 337 1.05 -32.13 2.68
C GLY A 337 -0.23 -31.77 3.45
N ASP A 338 -0.36 -30.53 3.92
CA ASP A 338 -1.54 -30.07 4.68
C ASP A 338 -2.74 -29.83 3.76
N ARG A 339 -3.50 -30.90 3.48
CA ARG A 339 -4.67 -30.87 2.59
C ARG A 339 -5.79 -29.95 3.06
N GLY A 340 -5.86 -29.64 4.36
CA GLY A 340 -6.84 -28.69 4.88
C GLY A 340 -6.52 -27.29 4.39
N THR A 341 -5.33 -26.82 4.75
CA THR A 341 -4.82 -25.51 4.35
C THR A 341 -4.69 -25.38 2.83
N MET A 342 -4.29 -26.44 2.12
CA MET A 342 -4.18 -26.40 0.65
C MET A 342 -5.51 -26.05 -0.02
N ARG A 343 -6.62 -26.65 0.42
CA ARG A 343 -7.96 -26.37 -0.14
C ARG A 343 -8.43 -24.94 0.13
N GLU A 344 -8.18 -24.45 1.34
CA GLU A 344 -8.52 -23.08 1.73
C GLU A 344 -7.75 -22.05 0.91
N LEU A 345 -6.43 -22.24 0.79
CA LEU A 345 -5.58 -21.35 -0.01
C LEU A 345 -5.90 -21.42 -1.50
N HIS A 346 -6.25 -22.61 -2.02
CA HIS A 346 -6.69 -22.74 -3.40
C HIS A 346 -7.95 -21.90 -3.65
N ALA A 347 -8.96 -21.99 -2.76
CA ALA A 347 -10.18 -21.21 -2.89
C ALA A 347 -9.94 -19.70 -2.82
N GLU A 348 -9.08 -19.25 -1.89
CA GLU A 348 -8.75 -17.83 -1.72
C GLU A 348 -7.96 -17.27 -2.93
N LEU A 349 -6.98 -18.02 -3.45
CA LEU A 349 -6.12 -17.59 -4.57
C LEU A 349 -6.77 -17.72 -5.95
N LEU A 350 -7.81 -18.56 -6.10
CA LEU A 350 -8.45 -18.84 -7.38
C LEU A 350 -8.80 -17.58 -8.21
N PRO A 351 -9.34 -16.49 -7.62
CA PRO A 351 -9.65 -15.28 -8.36
C PRO A 351 -8.44 -14.58 -9.00
N ALA A 352 -7.24 -14.81 -8.46
CA ALA A 352 -5.99 -14.24 -8.94
C ALA A 352 -5.25 -15.14 -9.94
N GLY A 353 -5.88 -16.21 -10.47
CA GLY A 353 -5.20 -17.18 -11.35
C GLY A 353 -4.53 -16.59 -12.59
N GLY A 354 -4.94 -15.40 -13.04
CA GLY A 354 -4.31 -14.66 -14.14
C GLY A 354 -3.27 -13.62 -13.72
N GLU A 355 -2.89 -13.56 -12.43
CA GLU A 355 -1.98 -12.56 -11.88
C GLU A 355 -0.62 -13.17 -11.45
N LEU A 356 0.39 -12.31 -11.32
CA LEU A 356 1.68 -12.62 -10.71
C LEU A 356 1.64 -12.28 -9.20
N ALA A 357 1.82 -13.29 -8.37
CA ALA A 357 1.67 -13.19 -6.92
C ALA A 357 2.64 -12.15 -6.33
N GLY A 358 2.11 -11.10 -5.72
CA GLY A 358 2.91 -10.04 -5.10
C GLY A 358 3.40 -8.94 -6.05
N ALA A 359 3.36 -9.17 -7.37
CA ALA A 359 3.81 -8.17 -8.36
C ALA A 359 2.95 -6.91 -8.34
N GLY A 360 1.72 -7.01 -7.82
CA GLY A 360 0.83 -5.87 -7.52
C GLY A 360 1.40 -4.86 -6.50
N SER A 361 2.47 -5.19 -5.79
CA SER A 361 3.24 -4.23 -4.98
C SER A 361 4.20 -3.37 -5.81
N GLY A 362 4.52 -3.79 -7.04
CA GLY A 362 5.59 -3.22 -7.85
C GLY A 362 7.00 -3.53 -7.34
N ALA A 363 7.15 -4.41 -6.32
CA ALA A 363 8.43 -4.65 -5.65
C ALA A 363 8.88 -6.11 -5.65
N VAL A 364 7.98 -7.09 -5.59
CA VAL A 364 8.34 -8.52 -5.49
C VAL A 364 7.41 -9.39 -6.33
N SER A 365 7.83 -10.60 -6.72
CA SER A 365 6.95 -11.58 -7.35
C SER A 365 7.32 -12.99 -6.89
N PHE A 366 6.32 -13.79 -6.51
CA PHE A 366 6.47 -15.22 -6.18
C PHE A 366 6.04 -16.14 -7.32
N GLY A 367 5.97 -15.59 -8.54
CA GLY A 367 5.61 -16.28 -9.77
C GLY A 367 4.11 -16.20 -10.10
N PRO A 368 3.69 -16.86 -11.19
CA PRO A 368 2.29 -16.97 -11.57
C PRO A 368 1.44 -17.62 -10.47
N VAL A 369 0.29 -17.03 -10.14
CA VAL A 369 -0.67 -17.64 -9.22
C VAL A 369 -1.20 -18.97 -9.78
N ALA A 370 -1.31 -19.10 -11.11
CA ALA A 370 -1.68 -20.36 -11.76
C ALA A 370 -0.80 -21.54 -11.34
N ASP A 371 0.51 -21.34 -11.21
CA ASP A 371 1.45 -22.40 -10.80
C ASP A 371 1.23 -22.78 -9.33
N GLN A 372 0.92 -21.80 -8.48
CA GLN A 372 0.58 -22.03 -7.07
C GLN A 372 -0.74 -22.81 -6.95
N LEU A 373 -1.75 -22.46 -7.74
CA LEU A 373 -3.04 -23.17 -7.79
C LEU A 373 -2.86 -24.62 -8.24
N ALA A 374 -2.03 -24.86 -9.26
CA ALA A 374 -1.72 -26.21 -9.72
C ALA A 374 -1.04 -27.05 -8.63
N ALA A 375 -0.09 -26.48 -7.88
CA ALA A 375 0.59 -27.16 -6.78
C ALA A 375 -0.32 -27.46 -5.58
N LEU A 376 -1.39 -26.69 -5.39
CA LEU A 376 -2.36 -26.87 -4.30
C LEU A 376 -3.38 -27.99 -4.58
N VAL A 377 -3.44 -28.51 -5.81
CA VAL A 377 -4.25 -29.68 -6.16
C VAL A 377 -3.37 -30.93 -6.06
N PRO A 378 -3.67 -31.88 -5.14
CA PRO A 378 -2.89 -33.11 -5.04
C PRO A 378 -2.92 -33.88 -6.37
N PRO A 379 -1.82 -34.53 -6.80
CA PRO A 379 -1.88 -35.49 -7.88
C PRO A 379 -2.88 -36.60 -7.49
N GLY A 380 -3.81 -36.88 -8.41
CA GLY A 380 -4.91 -37.84 -8.23
C GLY A 380 -4.46 -39.29 -8.12
#